data_AF-A0AAD8U544-F1
#
_entry.id   AF-A0AAD8U544-F1
#
_cell.length_a   1.000
_cell.length_b   1.000
_cell.length_c   1.000
_cell.angle_alpha   90.00
_cell.angle_beta   90.00
_cell.angle_gamma   90.00
#
_symmetry.space_group_name_H-M   'P 1'
#
loop_
_entity.id
_entity.type
_entity.pdbx_description
1 polymer ?
#
loop_
_entity_poly.entity_id
_entity_poly.type
_entity_poly.pdbx_seq_one_letter_code
_entity_poly.pdbx_strand_id
1 'polypeptide(L)'
;MDSSSSSAAADGPSAEESLAVFWHEGMLAHDAGRGVFDSGRDPGFLDVLDQHPENADRVRNMLSILRRGPIAPFLSWHSGCPAHASELLSFHNPEYIDELVQANANGAKKLCEGTFLNPGSWGAALLAAGTTLSAARHILDGHGKIAYALVRPPGHHAQPDRADGYCFLNNAGLAVQLALDSGRAKVAVVDVDVHYGNGTAEGFYRTDNVLTISLHMNHGSWGPSHPRSGSADEIGEGRGLGYNLNIPLPNGSGDAGSRNAGSSCHRHNK
;
A
#
# COMPACT_ATOMS: atom_id res chain seq x y z
N MET A 1 14.52 -58.91 -1.31
CA MET A 1 13.17 -58.53 -1.73
C MET A 1 12.90 -57.18 -1.11
N ASP A 2 12.91 -56.16 -1.96
CA ASP A 2 12.81 -54.75 -1.63
C ASP A 2 11.56 -54.43 -0.80
N SER A 3 11.75 -53.71 0.30
CA SER A 3 10.68 -52.98 0.97
C SER A 3 10.79 -51.51 0.58
N SER A 4 10.14 -51.14 -0.53
CA SER A 4 9.99 -49.76 -0.95
C SER A 4 8.96 -49.06 -0.03
N SER A 5 9.43 -48.13 0.79
CA SER A 5 8.57 -47.19 1.50
C SER A 5 8.03 -46.17 0.50
N SER A 6 6.76 -46.29 0.14
CA SER A 6 6.01 -45.25 -0.56
C SER A 6 5.88 -44.04 0.38
N SER A 7 6.61 -42.97 0.10
CA SER A 7 6.31 -41.66 0.68
C SER A 7 5.05 -41.13 0.00
N ALA A 8 3.96 -41.03 0.75
CA ALA A 8 2.80 -40.27 0.31
C ALA A 8 3.25 -38.81 0.17
N ALA A 9 3.41 -38.34 -1.06
CA ALA A 9 3.44 -36.91 -1.34
C ALA A 9 2.08 -36.37 -0.90
N ALA A 10 2.09 -35.41 0.02
CA ALA A 10 0.88 -34.66 0.33
C ALA A 10 0.47 -33.93 -0.95
N ASP A 11 -0.69 -34.28 -1.50
CA ASP A 11 -1.29 -33.55 -2.62
C ASP A 11 -1.38 -32.07 -2.22
N GLY A 12 -0.83 -31.20 -3.07
CA GLY A 12 -0.89 -29.76 -2.87
C GLY A 12 -2.35 -29.27 -2.86
N PRO A 13 -2.61 -28.09 -2.26
CA PRO A 13 -3.95 -27.53 -2.22
C PRO A 13 -4.52 -27.37 -3.64
N SER A 14 -5.83 -27.57 -3.77
CA SER A 14 -6.52 -27.35 -5.03
C SER A 14 -6.42 -25.88 -5.47
N ALA A 15 -6.58 -25.59 -6.77
CA ALA A 15 -6.49 -24.21 -7.28
C ALA A 15 -7.47 -23.24 -6.56
N GLU A 16 -8.59 -23.74 -6.04
CA GLU A 16 -9.59 -22.98 -5.27
C GLU A 16 -9.13 -22.61 -3.84
N GLU A 17 -8.09 -23.27 -3.32
CA GLU A 17 -7.54 -23.03 -1.96
C GLU A 17 -6.25 -22.18 -1.98
N SER A 18 -5.74 -21.84 -3.17
CA SER A 18 -4.51 -21.06 -3.31
C SER A 18 -4.77 -19.54 -3.21
N LEU A 19 -3.96 -18.84 -2.44
CA LEU A 19 -3.96 -17.38 -2.38
C LEU A 19 -3.23 -16.81 -3.61
N ALA A 20 -3.92 -16.03 -4.43
CA ALA A 20 -3.33 -15.36 -5.57
C ALA A 20 -2.41 -14.21 -5.11
N VAL A 21 -1.12 -14.27 -5.45
CA VAL A 21 -0.11 -13.27 -5.15
C VAL A 21 0.37 -12.60 -6.43
N PHE A 22 0.24 -11.28 -6.49
CA PHE A 22 0.64 -10.46 -7.63
C PHE A 22 1.98 -9.77 -7.35
N TRP A 23 2.93 -9.92 -8.28
CA TRP A 23 4.28 -9.36 -8.17
C TRP A 23 4.82 -8.97 -9.55
N HIS A 24 5.68 -7.96 -9.59
CA HIS A 24 6.48 -7.63 -10.76
C HIS A 24 7.88 -7.16 -10.34
N GLU A 25 8.92 -7.77 -10.89
CA GLU A 25 10.32 -7.54 -10.46
C GLU A 25 10.80 -6.11 -10.70
N GLY A 26 10.26 -5.42 -11.71
CA GLY A 26 10.60 -4.02 -12.01
C GLY A 26 10.33 -3.04 -10.84
N MET A 27 9.52 -3.41 -9.85
CA MET A 27 9.34 -2.63 -8.61
C MET A 27 10.63 -2.51 -7.78
N LEU A 28 11.58 -3.44 -7.95
CA LEU A 28 12.90 -3.36 -7.32
C LEU A 28 13.77 -2.22 -7.86
N ALA A 29 13.39 -1.61 -8.99
CA ALA A 29 14.10 -0.47 -9.58
C ALA A 29 13.80 0.86 -8.89
N HIS A 30 12.81 0.94 -7.97
CA HIS A 30 12.60 2.16 -7.19
C HIS A 30 13.79 2.43 -6.28
N ASP A 31 14.44 3.58 -6.50
CA ASP A 31 15.56 4.07 -5.69
C ASP A 31 15.10 5.20 -4.76
N ALA A 32 15.04 4.94 -3.46
CA ALA A 32 14.72 5.95 -2.45
C ALA A 32 15.96 6.73 -1.97
N GLY A 33 17.15 6.40 -2.50
CA GLY A 33 18.41 7.05 -2.17
C GLY A 33 19.05 6.55 -0.88
N ARG A 34 20.07 7.30 -0.45
CA ARG A 34 20.87 7.06 0.75
C ARG A 34 21.10 8.38 1.48
N GLY A 35 21.25 8.33 2.80
CA GLY A 35 21.49 9.52 3.61
C GLY A 35 21.44 9.22 5.10
N VAL A 36 21.19 10.25 5.91
CA VAL A 36 20.83 10.06 7.32
C VAL A 36 19.36 9.63 7.40
N PHE A 37 19.12 8.38 7.78
CA PHE A 37 17.78 7.78 7.87
C PHE A 37 16.99 7.99 6.55
N ASP A 38 15.85 8.66 6.60
CA ASP A 38 14.99 8.93 5.44
C ASP A 38 15.27 10.27 4.75
N SER A 39 16.12 11.13 5.32
CA SER A 39 16.31 12.51 4.83
C SER A 39 17.00 12.63 3.47
N GLY A 40 17.65 11.56 2.99
CA GLY A 40 18.49 11.58 1.78
C GLY A 40 19.70 12.51 1.87
N ARG A 41 20.01 13.05 3.05
CA ARG A 41 21.10 14.01 3.27
C ARG A 41 22.41 13.30 3.60
N ASP A 42 23.48 13.69 2.92
CA ASP A 42 24.85 13.46 3.37
C ASP A 42 25.30 14.64 4.26
N PRO A 43 25.64 14.40 5.54
CA PRO A 43 26.06 15.48 6.44
C PRO A 43 27.55 15.83 6.28
N GLY A 44 28.32 15.10 5.46
CA GLY A 44 29.72 15.36 5.12
C GLY A 44 30.74 14.82 6.12
N PHE A 45 30.29 14.11 7.16
CA PHE A 45 31.15 13.49 8.18
C PHE A 45 30.83 12.00 8.42
N LEU A 46 30.00 11.39 7.58
CA LEU A 46 29.71 9.96 7.62
C LEU A 46 30.51 9.22 6.56
N ASP A 47 31.23 8.17 6.95
CA ASP A 47 31.95 7.30 6.01
C ASP A 47 31.01 6.41 5.19
N VAL A 48 29.82 6.11 5.73
CA VAL A 48 28.79 5.28 5.08
C VAL A 48 27.42 5.92 5.32
N LEU A 49 26.71 6.19 4.24
CA LEU A 49 25.31 6.64 4.29
C LEU A 49 24.37 5.45 4.44
N ASP A 50 23.34 5.60 5.27
CA ASP A 50 22.30 4.58 5.46
C ASP A 50 21.48 4.42 4.18
N GLN A 51 20.98 3.21 3.97
CA GLN A 51 19.91 3.01 3.00
C GLN A 51 18.62 3.61 3.57
N HIS A 52 17.86 4.28 2.71
CA HIS A 52 16.54 4.78 3.06
C HIS A 52 15.67 3.66 3.69
N PRO A 53 14.86 3.92 4.74
CA PRO A 53 14.05 2.87 5.39
C PRO A 53 13.06 2.17 4.44
N GLU A 54 12.53 2.91 3.47
CA GLU A 54 11.83 2.38 2.30
C GLU A 54 12.86 1.95 1.25
N ASN A 55 13.42 0.74 1.37
CA ASN A 55 14.35 0.19 0.38
C ASN A 55 13.92 -1.20 -0.12
N ALA A 56 14.52 -1.60 -1.24
CA ALA A 56 14.19 -2.85 -1.93
C ALA A 56 14.52 -4.12 -1.11
N ASP A 57 15.41 -4.07 -0.12
CA ASP A 57 15.78 -5.26 0.66
C ASP A 57 14.60 -5.79 1.49
N ARG A 58 13.73 -4.89 1.96
CA ARG A 58 12.49 -5.27 2.68
C ARG A 58 11.58 -6.14 1.82
N VAL A 59 11.28 -5.70 0.59
CA VAL A 59 10.39 -6.44 -0.31
C VAL A 59 11.06 -7.69 -0.89
N ARG A 60 12.40 -7.70 -1.08
CA ARG A 60 13.16 -8.92 -1.42
C ARG A 60 13.02 -10.00 -0.35
N ASN A 61 13.09 -9.60 0.92
CA ASN A 61 12.91 -10.53 2.04
C ASN A 61 11.47 -11.05 2.11
N MET A 62 10.47 -10.19 1.92
CA MET A 62 9.07 -10.63 1.81
C MET A 62 8.86 -11.62 0.66
N LEU A 63 9.39 -11.32 -0.52
CA LEU A 63 9.34 -12.21 -1.70
C LEU A 63 9.97 -13.57 -1.38
N SER A 64 11.13 -13.57 -0.72
CA SER A 64 11.80 -14.79 -0.25
C SER A 64 10.92 -15.58 0.72
N ILE A 65 10.32 -14.92 1.72
CA ILE A 65 9.44 -15.56 2.71
C ILE A 65 8.23 -16.19 2.03
N LEU A 66 7.58 -15.48 1.11
CA LEU A 66 6.43 -15.99 0.38
C LEU A 66 6.80 -17.15 -0.56
N ARG A 67 7.95 -17.08 -1.24
CA ARG A 67 8.38 -18.14 -2.19
C ARG A 67 8.93 -19.39 -1.53
N ARG A 68 9.54 -19.27 -0.35
CA ARG A 68 10.32 -20.35 0.29
C ARG A 68 9.83 -20.73 1.67
N GLY A 69 8.92 -19.94 2.25
CA GLY A 69 8.42 -20.14 3.58
C GLY A 69 7.29 -21.17 3.67
N PRO A 70 6.75 -21.40 4.88
CA PRO A 70 5.77 -22.44 5.14
C PRO A 70 4.47 -22.32 4.35
N ILE A 71 4.12 -21.11 3.92
CA ILE A 71 2.89 -20.85 3.16
C ILE A 71 3.07 -20.96 1.65
N ALA A 72 4.31 -21.11 1.14
CA ALA A 72 4.60 -21.13 -0.30
C ALA A 72 3.76 -22.14 -1.11
N PRO A 73 3.50 -23.37 -0.62
CA PRO A 73 2.64 -24.32 -1.34
C PRO A 73 1.19 -23.87 -1.53
N PHE A 74 0.73 -22.87 -0.77
CA PHE A 74 -0.63 -22.33 -0.81
C PHE A 74 -0.71 -21.03 -1.62
N LEU A 75 0.36 -20.62 -2.32
CA LEU A 75 0.39 -19.39 -3.11
C LEU A 75 0.40 -19.68 -4.60
N SER A 76 -0.47 -18.99 -5.34
CA SER A 76 -0.40 -18.92 -6.81
C SER A 76 0.21 -17.59 -7.22
N TRP A 77 1.26 -17.61 -8.05
CA TRP A 77 1.95 -16.40 -8.48
C TRP A 77 1.40 -15.87 -9.80
N HIS A 78 1.06 -14.58 -9.80
CA HIS A 78 0.59 -13.84 -10.96
C HIS A 78 1.50 -12.64 -11.23
N SER A 79 1.70 -12.31 -12.50
CA SER A 79 2.43 -11.11 -12.88
C SER A 79 1.55 -9.88 -12.72
N GLY A 80 2.10 -8.81 -12.17
CA GLY A 80 1.53 -7.47 -12.31
C GLY A 80 1.84 -6.85 -13.68
N CYS A 81 1.27 -5.68 -13.93
CA CYS A 81 1.54 -4.82 -15.08
C CYS A 81 1.65 -3.35 -14.62
N PRO A 82 2.22 -2.45 -15.42
CA PRO A 82 2.19 -1.02 -15.12
C PRO A 82 0.77 -0.46 -15.29
N ALA A 83 0.39 0.47 -14.42
CA ALA A 83 -0.85 1.21 -14.57
C ALA A 83 -0.79 2.17 -15.78
N HIS A 84 -1.91 2.29 -16.47
CA HIS A 84 -2.17 3.26 -17.52
C HIS A 84 -2.58 4.60 -16.92
N ALA A 85 -2.30 5.69 -17.65
CA ALA A 85 -2.64 7.04 -17.21
C ALA A 85 -4.13 7.19 -16.84
N SER A 86 -5.05 6.62 -17.62
CA SER A 86 -6.49 6.65 -17.32
C SER A 86 -6.85 6.01 -15.98
N GLU A 87 -6.11 4.98 -15.55
CA GLU A 87 -6.32 4.35 -14.25
C GLU A 87 -5.84 5.28 -13.14
N LEU A 88 -4.68 5.93 -13.30
CA LEU A 88 -4.16 6.88 -12.32
C LEU A 88 -5.12 8.05 -12.09
N LEU A 89 -5.71 8.57 -13.17
CA LEU A 89 -6.66 9.68 -13.17
C LEU A 89 -8.02 9.35 -12.52
N SER A 90 -8.27 8.08 -12.18
CA SER A 90 -9.47 7.71 -11.41
C SER A 90 -9.40 8.18 -9.96
N PHE A 91 -8.20 8.38 -9.41
CA PHE A 91 -7.97 8.80 -8.02
C PHE A 91 -7.16 10.10 -7.92
N HIS A 92 -6.17 10.28 -8.79
CA HIS A 92 -5.26 11.41 -8.74
C HIS A 92 -5.67 12.52 -9.71
N ASN A 93 -5.37 13.76 -9.33
CA ASN A 93 -5.58 14.92 -10.16
C ASN A 93 -4.64 14.90 -11.38
N PRO A 94 -5.11 15.32 -12.57
CA PRO A 94 -4.29 15.38 -13.78
C PRO A 94 -2.99 16.16 -13.60
N GLU A 95 -3.07 17.33 -12.96
CA GLU A 95 -1.92 18.22 -12.75
C GLU A 95 -0.83 17.57 -11.88
N TYR A 96 -1.24 16.73 -10.92
CA TYR A 96 -0.32 16.00 -10.07
C TYR A 96 0.38 14.87 -10.82
N ILE A 97 -0.35 14.13 -11.67
CA ILE A 97 0.26 13.10 -12.53
C ILE A 97 1.25 13.73 -13.50
N ASP A 98 0.92 14.87 -14.10
CA ASP A 98 1.84 15.61 -14.96
C ASP A 98 3.09 16.05 -14.20
N GLU A 99 2.96 16.51 -12.95
CA GLU A 99 4.10 16.85 -12.10
C GLU A 99 5.06 15.66 -11.92
N LEU A 100 4.54 14.46 -11.63
CA LEU A 100 5.36 13.25 -11.46
C LEU A 100 6.05 12.84 -12.76
N VAL A 101 5.35 12.95 -13.89
CA VAL A 101 5.92 12.67 -15.22
C VAL A 101 7.06 13.63 -15.54
N GLN A 102 6.88 14.93 -15.29
CA GLN A 102 7.93 15.93 -15.48
C GLN A 102 9.11 15.72 -14.52
N ALA A 103 8.83 15.39 -13.25
CA ALA A 103 9.86 15.08 -12.27
C ALA A 103 10.74 13.90 -12.71
N ASN A 104 10.13 12.84 -13.25
CA ASN A 104 10.86 11.71 -13.82
C ASN A 104 11.68 12.09 -15.06
N ALA A 105 11.12 12.91 -15.96
CA ALA A 105 11.83 13.38 -17.14
C ALA A 105 13.07 14.23 -16.80
N ASN A 106 13.02 14.96 -15.68
CA ASN A 106 14.13 15.76 -15.16
C ASN A 106 15.17 14.94 -14.35
N GLY A 107 14.98 13.62 -14.23
CA GLY A 107 15.93 12.68 -13.64
C GLY A 107 15.66 12.38 -12.16
N ALA A 108 15.69 13.40 -11.29
CA ALA A 108 15.41 13.22 -9.86
C ALA A 108 14.70 14.43 -9.27
N LYS A 109 13.77 14.20 -8.35
CA LYS A 109 13.09 15.27 -7.59
C LYS A 109 12.80 14.82 -6.16
N LYS A 110 13.13 15.65 -5.17
CA LYS A 110 12.56 15.57 -3.82
C LYS A 110 11.16 16.17 -3.88
N LEU A 111 10.13 15.36 -3.67
CA LEU A 111 8.72 15.79 -3.72
C LEU A 111 8.28 16.39 -2.38
N CYS A 112 8.66 15.74 -1.29
CA CYS A 112 8.47 16.19 0.09
C CYS A 112 9.53 15.55 0.99
N GLU A 113 9.44 15.72 2.31
CA GLU A 113 10.41 15.13 3.23
C GLU A 113 10.43 13.61 3.09
N GLY A 114 11.63 13.05 2.96
CA GLY A 114 11.87 11.61 2.73
C GLY A 114 11.34 11.01 1.42
N THR A 115 10.69 11.76 0.53
CA THR A 115 10.07 11.21 -0.68
C THR A 115 10.80 11.68 -1.94
N PHE A 116 11.56 10.78 -2.55
CA PHE A 116 12.43 11.07 -3.70
C PHE A 116 12.01 10.27 -4.93
N LEU A 117 11.68 10.98 -6.02
CA LEU A 117 11.42 10.37 -7.32
C LEU A 117 12.73 10.31 -8.12
N ASN A 118 13.63 9.39 -7.76
CA ASN A 118 14.89 9.15 -8.47
C ASN A 118 14.70 8.28 -9.72
N PRO A 119 15.70 8.17 -10.62
CA PRO A 119 15.59 7.32 -11.81
C PRO A 119 15.13 5.89 -11.48
N GLY A 120 14.17 5.38 -12.24
CA GLY A 120 13.54 4.07 -12.01
C GLY A 120 12.32 4.09 -11.08
N SER A 121 12.18 5.12 -10.24
CA SER A 121 11.07 5.22 -9.26
C SER A 121 9.71 5.38 -9.91
N TRP A 122 9.60 6.16 -10.99
CA TRP A 122 8.32 6.34 -11.67
C TRP A 122 7.81 5.05 -12.32
N GLY A 123 8.68 4.34 -13.04
CA GLY A 123 8.33 3.04 -13.62
C GLY A 123 7.92 2.02 -12.56
N ALA A 124 8.62 1.99 -11.43
CA ALA A 124 8.26 1.15 -10.29
C ALA A 124 6.93 1.56 -9.64
N ALA A 125 6.64 2.85 -9.53
CA ALA A 125 5.35 3.36 -9.03
C ALA A 125 4.18 2.94 -9.92
N LEU A 126 4.33 3.05 -11.25
CA LEU A 126 3.35 2.54 -12.20
C LEU A 126 3.13 1.03 -12.04
N LEU A 127 4.20 0.26 -11.86
CA LEU A 127 4.11 -1.18 -11.59
C LEU A 127 3.42 -1.49 -10.26
N ALA A 128 3.68 -0.74 -9.20
CA ALA A 128 3.01 -0.92 -7.91
C ALA A 128 1.50 -0.67 -8.02
N ALA A 129 1.11 0.43 -8.66
CA ALA A 129 -0.29 0.76 -8.91
C ALA A 129 -0.97 -0.32 -9.78
N GLY A 130 -0.38 -0.69 -10.92
CA GLY A 130 -0.97 -1.65 -11.85
C GLY A 130 -0.98 -3.10 -11.35
N THR A 131 0.01 -3.49 -10.53
CA THR A 131 0.00 -4.77 -9.81
C THR A 131 -1.16 -4.83 -8.82
N THR A 132 -1.43 -3.72 -8.12
CA THR A 132 -2.57 -3.62 -7.19
C THR A 132 -3.90 -3.70 -7.93
N LEU A 133 -4.02 -3.00 -9.06
CA LEU A 133 -5.20 -3.07 -9.93
C LEU A 133 -5.41 -4.48 -10.51
N SER A 134 -4.33 -5.18 -10.87
CA SER A 134 -4.39 -6.57 -11.36
C SER A 134 -4.95 -7.52 -10.30
N ALA A 135 -4.51 -7.38 -9.05
CA ALA A 135 -5.04 -8.15 -7.92
C ALA A 135 -6.52 -7.84 -7.65
N ALA A 136 -6.92 -6.57 -7.73
CA ALA A 136 -8.32 -6.17 -7.60
C ALA A 136 -9.20 -6.73 -8.72
N ARG A 137 -8.77 -6.65 -9.99
CA ARG A 137 -9.46 -7.25 -11.15
C ARG A 137 -9.68 -8.74 -10.97
N HIS A 138 -8.65 -9.46 -10.54
CA HIS A 138 -8.75 -10.90 -10.29
C HIS A 138 -9.92 -11.27 -9.36
N ILE A 139 -10.17 -10.47 -8.32
CA ILE A 139 -11.32 -10.66 -7.42
C ILE A 139 -12.63 -10.23 -8.07
N LEU A 140 -12.64 -9.08 -8.74
CA LEU A 140 -13.84 -8.54 -9.38
C LEU A 140 -14.36 -9.44 -10.51
N ASP A 141 -13.45 -10.10 -11.24
CA ASP A 141 -13.72 -11.05 -12.32
C ASP A 141 -14.11 -12.45 -11.79
N GLY A 142 -14.11 -12.65 -10.47
CA GLY A 142 -14.55 -13.89 -9.83
C GLY A 142 -13.51 -15.01 -9.82
N HIS A 143 -12.23 -14.71 -10.07
CA HIS A 143 -11.16 -15.72 -10.04
C HIS A 143 -10.69 -16.10 -8.64
N GLY A 144 -11.08 -15.34 -7.61
CA GLY A 144 -10.77 -15.65 -6.22
C GLY A 144 -11.55 -14.76 -5.24
N LYS A 145 -11.45 -15.08 -3.95
CA LYS A 145 -12.04 -14.27 -2.86
C LYS A 145 -11.03 -13.36 -2.17
N ILE A 146 -9.74 -13.72 -2.23
CA ILE A 146 -8.64 -13.00 -1.61
C ILE A 146 -7.47 -13.00 -2.59
N ALA A 147 -6.86 -11.83 -2.77
CA ALA A 147 -5.63 -11.66 -3.54
C ALA A 147 -4.68 -10.76 -2.75
N TYR A 148 -3.38 -10.95 -2.95
CA TYR A 148 -2.33 -10.19 -2.30
C TYR A 148 -1.43 -9.51 -3.34
N ALA A 149 -1.43 -8.18 -3.39
CA ALA A 149 -0.50 -7.43 -4.21
C ALA A 149 0.76 -7.12 -3.37
N LEU A 150 1.87 -7.79 -3.66
CA LEU A 150 3.16 -7.48 -3.03
C LEU A 150 3.78 -6.32 -3.79
N VAL A 151 3.62 -5.08 -3.32
CA VAL A 151 3.99 -3.89 -4.10
C VAL A 151 4.96 -2.96 -3.38
N ARG A 152 5.77 -2.27 -4.19
CA ARG A 152 6.71 -1.22 -3.79
C ARG A 152 6.92 -0.27 -4.97
N PRO A 153 6.84 1.07 -4.84
CA PRO A 153 6.63 1.86 -3.61
C PRO A 153 5.25 1.73 -2.96
N PRO A 154 5.09 2.15 -1.68
CA PRO A 154 3.81 2.17 -0.97
C PRO A 154 2.86 3.25 -1.51
N GLY A 155 1.63 3.33 -0.96
CA GLY A 155 0.61 4.25 -1.50
C GLY A 155 -0.30 5.00 -0.54
N HIS A 156 -0.51 4.56 0.71
CA HIS A 156 -1.61 5.08 1.55
C HIS A 156 -1.49 6.57 1.95
N HIS A 157 -0.29 7.15 1.88
CA HIS A 157 -0.06 8.58 2.13
C HIS A 157 -0.23 9.45 0.87
N ALA A 158 -0.16 8.88 -0.34
CA ALA A 158 -0.31 9.63 -1.57
C ALA A 158 -1.73 10.18 -1.66
N GLN A 159 -1.85 11.50 -1.67
CA GLN A 159 -3.12 12.22 -1.74
C GLN A 159 -3.53 12.38 -3.21
N PRO A 160 -4.77 12.79 -3.50
CA PRO A 160 -5.20 13.02 -4.87
C PRO A 160 -4.27 13.98 -5.64
N ASP A 161 -3.67 14.96 -4.96
CA ASP A 161 -2.92 16.06 -5.57
C ASP A 161 -1.44 16.16 -5.14
N ARG A 162 -0.93 15.26 -4.28
CA ARG A 162 0.46 15.34 -3.78
C ARG A 162 1.02 14.01 -3.26
N ALA A 163 2.35 13.90 -3.34
CA ALA A 163 3.10 12.82 -2.70
C ALA A 163 3.32 13.11 -1.21
N ASP A 164 3.38 12.05 -0.40
CA ASP A 164 3.66 12.13 1.03
C ASP A 164 4.14 10.76 1.55
N GLY A 165 4.90 10.72 2.65
CA GLY A 165 5.27 9.48 3.34
C GLY A 165 5.79 8.35 2.43
N TYR A 166 6.72 8.68 1.52
CA TYR A 166 7.32 7.76 0.56
C TYR A 166 6.38 7.27 -0.56
N CYS A 167 5.13 7.75 -0.58
CA CYS A 167 4.09 7.33 -1.50
C CYS A 167 3.94 8.31 -2.66
N PHE A 168 3.95 7.79 -3.90
CA PHE A 168 3.73 8.58 -5.13
C PHE A 168 2.34 8.39 -5.71
N LEU A 169 1.78 7.19 -5.59
CA LEU A 169 0.47 6.83 -6.13
C LEU A 169 -0.29 6.05 -5.06
N ASN A 170 -1.58 6.32 -4.91
CA ASN A 170 -2.41 5.66 -3.92
C ASN A 170 -2.91 4.31 -4.44
N ASN A 171 -2.07 3.29 -4.30
CA ASN A 171 -2.36 1.92 -4.76
C ASN A 171 -3.74 1.41 -4.30
N ALA A 172 -4.08 1.61 -3.03
CA ALA A 172 -5.37 1.21 -2.47
C ALA A 172 -6.53 2.06 -3.01
N GLY A 173 -6.34 3.38 -3.11
CA GLY A 173 -7.32 4.31 -3.67
C GLY A 173 -7.69 3.98 -5.10
N LEU A 174 -6.71 3.64 -5.94
CA LEU A 174 -6.92 3.20 -7.32
C LEU A 174 -7.71 1.88 -7.37
N ALA A 175 -7.42 0.93 -6.50
CA ALA A 175 -8.17 -0.33 -6.41
C ALA A 175 -9.63 -0.12 -5.95
N VAL A 176 -9.86 0.82 -5.03
CA VAL A 176 -11.20 1.21 -4.58
C VAL A 176 -11.99 1.81 -5.74
N GLN A 177 -11.40 2.75 -6.50
CA GLN A 177 -12.06 3.34 -7.66
C GLN A 177 -12.41 2.30 -8.72
N LEU A 178 -11.48 1.39 -9.03
CA LEU A 178 -11.75 0.26 -9.91
C LEU A 178 -12.94 -0.58 -9.44
N ALA A 179 -13.05 -0.86 -8.13
CA ALA A 179 -14.17 -1.61 -7.59
C ALA A 179 -15.51 -0.85 -7.71
N LEU A 180 -15.52 0.45 -7.43
CA LEU A 180 -16.71 1.30 -7.59
C LEU A 180 -17.15 1.37 -9.06
N ASP A 181 -16.20 1.60 -9.98
CA ASP A 181 -16.44 1.64 -11.43
C ASP A 181 -16.94 0.29 -11.97
N SER A 182 -16.57 -0.81 -11.32
CA SER A 182 -17.07 -2.16 -11.61
C SER A 182 -18.45 -2.45 -11.00
N GLY A 183 -19.13 -1.42 -10.47
CA GLY A 183 -20.50 -1.50 -9.96
C GLY A 183 -20.63 -1.91 -8.50
N ARG A 184 -19.53 -1.94 -7.72
CA ARG A 184 -19.63 -2.16 -6.27
C ARG A 184 -20.17 -0.90 -5.61
N ALA A 185 -21.31 -1.01 -4.93
CA ALA A 185 -21.95 0.15 -4.31
C ALA A 185 -21.21 0.67 -3.07
N LYS A 186 -20.51 -0.22 -2.35
CA LYS A 186 -19.77 0.09 -1.12
C LYS A 186 -18.44 -0.67 -1.10
N VAL A 187 -17.39 0.00 -0.65
CA VAL A 187 -16.04 -0.57 -0.45
C VAL A 187 -15.53 -0.15 0.93
N ALA A 188 -14.79 -1.02 1.61
CA ALA A 188 -14.11 -0.66 2.85
C ALA A 188 -12.60 -0.83 2.68
N VAL A 189 -11.84 0.17 3.12
CA VAL A 189 -10.38 0.09 3.24
C VAL A 189 -10.06 -0.07 4.71
N VAL A 190 -9.40 -1.18 5.06
CA VAL A 190 -8.87 -1.42 6.41
C VAL A 190 -7.36 -1.28 6.34
N ASP A 191 -6.87 -0.13 6.78
CA ASP A 191 -5.45 0.19 6.86
C ASP A 191 -4.89 -0.16 8.24
N VAL A 192 -3.92 -1.06 8.25
CA VAL A 192 -3.22 -1.55 9.44
C VAL A 192 -1.74 -1.17 9.43
N ASP A 193 -1.31 -0.32 8.51
CA ASP A 193 -0.02 0.33 8.61
C ASP A 193 0.03 1.14 9.92
N VAL A 194 1.20 1.18 10.56
CA VAL A 194 1.38 1.87 11.83
C VAL A 194 1.18 3.39 11.72
N HIS A 195 1.18 3.92 10.50
CA HIS A 195 0.92 5.32 10.24
C HIS A 195 -0.49 5.55 9.69
N TYR A 196 -1.05 6.72 9.99
CA TYR A 196 -2.33 7.13 9.45
C TYR A 196 -2.32 7.20 7.91
N GLY A 197 -3.19 6.44 7.26
CA GLY A 197 -3.42 6.45 5.80
C GLY A 197 -4.16 7.69 5.30
N ASN A 198 -3.58 8.88 5.55
CA ASN A 198 -4.16 10.18 5.23
C ASN A 198 -4.53 10.35 3.75
N GLY A 199 -3.71 9.83 2.82
CA GLY A 199 -3.97 9.99 1.40
C GLY A 199 -5.22 9.24 0.95
N THR A 200 -5.41 8.03 1.46
CA THR A 200 -6.62 7.26 1.18
C THR A 200 -7.85 7.88 1.84
N ALA A 201 -7.73 8.36 3.09
CA ALA A 201 -8.78 9.08 3.78
C ALA A 201 -9.20 10.36 3.01
N GLU A 202 -8.24 11.17 2.55
CA GLU A 202 -8.50 12.42 1.83
C GLU A 202 -9.23 12.18 0.50
N GLY A 203 -8.82 11.16 -0.26
CA GLY A 203 -9.46 10.82 -1.53
C GLY A 203 -10.94 10.45 -1.41
N PHE A 204 -11.37 9.96 -0.24
CA PHE A 204 -12.75 9.50 -0.01
C PHE A 204 -13.50 10.26 1.08
N TYR A 205 -12.93 11.33 1.63
CA TYR A 205 -13.41 12.00 2.85
C TYR A 205 -14.86 12.52 2.76
N ARG A 206 -15.36 12.74 1.54
CA ARG A 206 -16.69 13.30 1.25
C ARG A 206 -17.70 12.31 0.67
N THR A 207 -17.36 11.03 0.54
CA THR A 207 -18.26 10.01 -0.02
C THR A 207 -18.75 9.03 1.03
N ASP A 208 -20.00 8.58 0.90
CA ASP A 208 -20.55 7.47 1.68
C ASP A 208 -20.25 6.11 1.02
N ASN A 209 -19.72 6.08 -0.21
CA ASN A 209 -19.47 4.84 -0.93
C ASN A 209 -18.24 4.06 -0.41
N VAL A 210 -17.35 4.73 0.32
CA VAL A 210 -16.10 4.14 0.81
C VAL A 210 -15.98 4.39 2.30
N LEU A 211 -15.81 3.33 3.08
CA LEU A 211 -15.45 3.42 4.49
C LEU A 211 -13.92 3.27 4.63
N THR A 212 -13.23 4.31 5.07
CA THR A 212 -11.80 4.26 5.39
C THR A 212 -11.62 4.02 6.88
N ILE A 213 -10.91 2.95 7.24
CA ILE A 213 -10.57 2.60 8.63
C ILE A 213 -9.06 2.58 8.74
N SER A 214 -8.49 3.33 9.67
CA SER A 214 -7.04 3.33 9.92
C SER A 214 -6.72 3.06 11.38
N LEU A 215 -5.94 2.01 11.63
CA LEU A 215 -5.40 1.66 12.95
C LEU A 215 -3.92 2.05 12.97
N HIS A 216 -3.59 3.14 13.66
CA HIS A 216 -2.24 3.71 13.59
C HIS A 216 -1.76 4.19 14.96
N MET A 217 -0.45 4.33 15.10
CA MET A 217 0.17 5.01 16.23
C MET A 217 -0.28 6.47 16.26
N ASN A 218 -0.66 6.98 17.42
CA ASN A 218 -1.02 8.38 17.62
C ASN A 218 0.23 9.27 17.53
N HIS A 219 0.62 9.64 16.31
CA HIS A 219 1.84 10.37 16.00
C HIS A 219 1.60 11.86 15.69
N GLY A 220 0.35 12.26 15.42
CA GLY A 220 -0.03 13.63 15.10
C GLY A 220 0.23 13.99 13.63
N SER A 221 0.64 15.23 13.37
CA SER A 221 1.08 15.68 12.05
C SER A 221 2.61 15.70 12.02
N TRP A 222 3.22 15.24 10.93
CA TRP A 222 4.68 15.25 10.74
C TRP A 222 5.19 16.25 9.71
N GLY A 223 4.32 17.14 9.18
CA GLY A 223 4.76 18.23 8.32
C GLY A 223 3.73 18.72 7.31
N PRO A 224 4.12 19.65 6.42
CA PRO A 224 3.20 20.30 5.48
C PRO A 224 2.52 19.35 4.49
N SER A 225 3.17 18.25 4.09
CA SER A 225 2.57 17.22 3.22
C SER A 225 1.57 16.32 3.95
N HIS A 226 1.58 16.33 5.29
CA HIS A 226 0.74 15.52 6.17
C HIS A 226 0.07 16.40 7.24
N PRO A 227 -0.81 17.33 6.84
CA PRO A 227 -1.40 18.30 7.78
C PRO A 227 -2.42 17.66 8.72
N ARG A 228 -2.96 16.48 8.36
CA ARG A 228 -3.96 15.75 9.15
C ARG A 228 -3.29 15.01 10.30
N SER A 229 -4.00 14.88 11.40
CA SER A 229 -3.46 14.33 12.65
C SER A 229 -3.82 12.87 12.88
N GLY A 230 -4.75 12.32 12.09
CA GLY A 230 -5.29 10.98 12.32
C GLY A 230 -6.17 10.91 13.57
N SER A 231 -6.69 12.04 14.07
CA SER A 231 -7.49 12.02 15.30
C SER A 231 -8.82 11.30 15.09
N ALA A 232 -9.40 10.81 16.19
CA ALA A 232 -10.71 10.15 16.19
C ALA A 232 -11.87 11.09 15.79
N ASP A 233 -11.67 12.41 15.84
CA ASP A 233 -12.67 13.41 15.47
C ASP A 233 -12.70 13.67 13.94
N GLU A 234 -11.68 13.19 13.21
CA GLU A 234 -11.64 13.28 11.75
C GLU A 234 -12.54 12.20 11.14
N ILE A 235 -13.86 12.40 11.13
CA ILE A 235 -14.86 11.38 10.78
C ILE A 235 -15.45 11.49 9.36
N GLY A 236 -14.85 12.29 8.48
CA GLY A 236 -15.39 12.60 7.15
C GLY A 236 -16.17 13.93 7.11
N GLU A 237 -16.65 14.31 5.94
CA GLU A 237 -17.38 15.57 5.71
C GLU A 237 -18.54 15.37 4.72
N GLY A 238 -19.62 16.15 4.88
CA GLY A 238 -20.75 16.14 3.96
C GLY A 238 -21.40 14.76 3.87
N ARG A 239 -21.46 14.17 2.67
CA ARG A 239 -21.99 12.81 2.49
C ARG A 239 -21.12 11.73 3.13
N GLY A 240 -19.81 11.97 3.24
CA GLY A 240 -18.87 11.05 3.86
C GLY A 240 -18.80 11.13 5.38
N LEU A 241 -19.64 11.94 6.02
CA LEU A 241 -19.67 12.00 7.48
C LEU A 241 -20.01 10.63 8.08
N GLY A 242 -19.14 10.11 8.94
CA GLY A 242 -19.21 8.78 9.52
C GLY A 242 -18.54 7.67 8.68
N TYR A 243 -17.94 8.01 7.54
CA TYR A 243 -17.26 7.08 6.63
C TYR A 243 -15.72 7.19 6.65
N ASN A 244 -15.16 7.97 7.57
CA ASN A 244 -13.75 7.86 7.96
C ASN A 244 -13.66 7.49 9.44
N LEU A 245 -12.96 6.40 9.78
CA LEU A 245 -12.79 5.90 11.14
C LEU A 245 -11.30 5.78 11.47
N ASN A 246 -10.82 6.72 12.28
CA ASN A 246 -9.47 6.70 12.81
C ASN A 246 -9.46 6.04 14.18
N ILE A 247 -8.54 5.10 14.38
CA ILE A 247 -8.30 4.42 15.66
C ILE A 247 -6.86 4.71 16.08
N PRO A 248 -6.57 5.91 16.62
CA PRO A 248 -5.25 6.28 17.09
C PRO A 248 -4.90 5.48 18.36
N LEU A 249 -3.84 4.70 18.28
CA LEU A 249 -3.35 3.84 19.35
C LEU A 249 -2.18 4.50 20.11
N PRO A 250 -2.11 4.35 21.44
CA PRO A 250 -0.96 4.82 22.21
C PRO A 250 0.35 4.17 21.75
N ASN A 251 1.45 4.92 21.85
CA ASN A 251 2.79 4.40 21.59
C ASN A 251 3.07 3.15 22.45
N GLY A 252 3.67 2.13 21.84
CA GLY A 252 3.94 0.85 22.51
C GLY A 252 2.74 -0.12 22.52
N SER A 253 1.64 0.20 21.84
CA SER A 253 0.56 -0.76 21.62
C SER A 253 1.04 -1.96 20.80
N GLY A 254 1.07 -3.14 21.43
CA GLY A 254 1.28 -4.43 20.77
C GLY A 254 -0.04 -5.16 20.48
N ASP A 255 0.01 -6.48 20.34
CA ASP A 255 -1.14 -7.31 19.93
C ASP A 255 -2.43 -7.06 20.72
N ALA A 256 -2.34 -6.82 22.03
CA ALA A 256 -3.51 -6.56 22.86
C ALA A 256 -4.23 -5.26 22.47
N GLY A 257 -3.47 -4.21 22.13
CA GLY A 257 -4.02 -2.95 21.63
C GLY A 257 -4.75 -3.15 20.30
N SER A 258 -4.11 -3.83 19.35
CA SER A 258 -4.69 -4.13 18.03
C SER A 258 -5.95 -5.00 18.13
N ARG A 259 -5.96 -6.03 18.99
CA ARG A 259 -7.13 -6.89 19.22
C ARG A 259 -8.30 -6.13 19.84
N ASN A 260 -8.03 -5.24 20.80
CA ASN A 260 -9.05 -4.45 21.46
C ASN A 260 -9.67 -3.42 20.51
N ALA A 261 -8.86 -2.80 19.64
CA ALA A 261 -9.35 -1.93 18.56
C ALA A 261 -10.34 -2.68 17.65
N GLY A 262 -9.95 -3.84 17.14
CA GLY A 262 -10.83 -4.66 16.30
C GLY A 262 -12.13 -5.10 17.00
N SER A 263 -12.06 -5.40 18.30
CA SER A 263 -13.22 -5.85 19.08
C SER A 263 -14.19 -4.72 19.47
N SER A 264 -13.69 -3.48 19.56
CA SER A 264 -14.49 -2.31 19.94
C SER A 264 -15.39 -1.85 18.80
N CYS A 265 -14.94 -1.97 17.55
CA CYS A 265 -15.76 -1.77 16.35
C CYS A 265 -17.00 -2.68 16.32
N HIS A 266 -16.92 -3.87 16.93
CA HIS A 266 -18.05 -4.80 16.99
C HIS A 266 -19.16 -4.39 17.99
N ARG A 267 -18.84 -3.51 18.96
CA ARG A 267 -19.78 -3.13 20.04
C ARG A 267 -20.54 -1.83 19.77
N HIS A 268 -20.18 -1.05 18.76
CA HIS A 268 -20.85 0.21 18.43
C HIS A 268 -21.85 0.10 17.26
N ASN A 269 -22.12 -1.13 16.79
CA ASN A 269 -23.13 -1.45 15.77
C ASN A 269 -24.32 -2.25 16.33
N LYS A 270 -24.72 -1.98 17.58
CA LYS A 270 -25.99 -2.44 18.17
C LYS A 270 -26.83 -1.26 18.63
#